data_AF-A0A3A1XI11-F1
#
_entry.id   AF-A0A3A1XI11-F1
#
_cell.length_a   1.000
_cell.length_b   1.000
_cell.length_c   1.000
_cell.angle_alpha   90.00
_cell.angle_beta   90.00
_cell.angle_gamma   90.00
#
_symmetry.space_group_name_H-M   'P 1'
#
loop_
_entity.id
_entity.type
_entity.pdbx_description
1 polymer ?
#
loop_
_entity_poly.entity_id
_entity_poly.type
_entity_poly.pdbx_seq_one_letter_code
_entity_poly.pdbx_strand_id
1 'polypeptide(L)'
;MVQRRKKHDSIHVNLNSEHNSGAHHNKNNSSLKHKFYSNKILRNIIIAVIGIAIIIPVVQWIRWEQTVSNLRNKQEQLVSRFDFNPGNIISDSQFFDDNAMSKDEVHNFIRKKGAKCTGKNCLKNAYFNTHTIPADSLCSKYQSVSKESSADIIYKSAKACHISQRVLLTMLQKEQHLVTDTDPSDFQY
;
A
#
# COMPACT_ATOMS: atom_id res chain seq x y z
N MET A 1 25.38 18.40 -11.93
CA MET A 1 26.45 19.21 -11.29
C MET A 1 27.21 18.33 -10.32
N VAL A 2 28.39 17.88 -10.70
CA VAL A 2 29.72 18.36 -10.25
C VAL A 2 30.21 17.62 -9.00
N GLN A 3 31.27 16.85 -9.22
CA GLN A 3 32.11 16.20 -8.21
C GLN A 3 32.70 17.18 -7.18
N ARG A 4 33.17 16.64 -6.04
CA ARG A 4 34.62 16.70 -5.69
C ARG A 4 34.98 15.87 -4.45
N ARG A 5 35.98 15.01 -4.63
CA ARG A 5 36.89 14.49 -3.60
C ARG A 5 37.84 15.60 -3.09
N LYS A 6 38.28 15.47 -1.83
CA LYS A 6 39.61 15.80 -1.22
C LYS A 6 39.40 15.77 0.32
N LYS A 7 40.32 15.40 1.21
CA LYS A 7 41.78 15.51 1.18
C LYS A 7 42.38 14.59 2.27
N HIS A 8 43.52 13.98 1.96
CA HIS A 8 44.47 13.35 2.88
C HIS A 8 45.28 14.46 3.56
N ASP A 9 45.52 14.39 4.87
CA ASP A 9 46.63 15.11 5.51
C ASP A 9 47.29 14.18 6.54
N SER A 10 48.58 13.91 6.31
CA SER A 10 49.50 13.25 7.24
C SER A 10 50.34 14.35 7.89
N ILE A 11 50.48 14.33 9.21
CA ILE A 11 51.48 15.13 9.91
C ILE A 11 52.30 14.20 10.80
N HIS A 12 53.59 14.12 10.45
CA HIS A 12 54.67 13.59 11.26
C HIS A 12 54.97 14.55 12.43
N VAL A 13 55.20 14.00 13.62
CA VAL A 13 56.10 14.61 14.61
C VAL A 13 57.03 13.52 15.11
N ASN A 14 58.32 13.73 14.88
CA ASN A 14 59.44 12.97 15.41
C ASN A 14 60.26 13.92 16.27
N LEU A 15 60.48 13.60 17.55
CA LEU A 15 61.58 14.15 18.35
C LEU A 15 62.10 13.07 19.29
N ASN A 16 63.40 12.84 19.16
CA ASN A 16 64.27 11.91 19.89
C ASN A 16 64.63 12.39 21.31
N SER A 17 65.45 11.57 21.98
CA SER A 17 66.18 11.70 23.26
C SER A 17 65.46 11.12 24.49
N GLU A 18 66.06 10.33 25.37
CA GLU A 18 67.45 9.85 25.50
C GLU A 18 67.50 8.71 26.56
N HIS A 19 68.55 7.90 26.50
CA HIS A 19 69.25 7.27 27.64
C HIS A 19 68.72 6.01 28.36
N ASN A 20 69.44 4.91 28.07
CA ASN A 20 70.37 4.19 28.96
C ASN A 20 69.99 2.82 29.55
N SER A 21 71.01 1.97 29.47
CA SER A 21 71.31 0.61 29.90
C SER A 21 70.66 0.07 31.18
N GLY A 22 70.42 -1.26 31.19
CA GLY A 22 70.27 -2.04 32.42
C GLY A 22 69.74 -3.45 32.16
N ALA A 23 70.59 -4.46 32.32
CA ALA A 23 70.29 -5.87 32.09
C ALA A 23 69.63 -6.56 33.31
N HIS A 24 69.04 -7.73 33.01
CA HIS A 24 68.62 -8.83 33.91
C HIS A 24 67.37 -8.65 34.82
N HIS A 25 66.29 -9.41 34.54
CA HIS A 25 65.99 -10.65 35.27
C HIS A 25 64.73 -11.38 34.74
N ASN A 26 64.88 -12.70 34.56
CA ASN A 26 63.91 -13.71 34.19
C ASN A 26 62.91 -14.01 35.32
N LYS A 27 61.59 -13.78 35.11
CA LYS A 27 60.47 -14.48 35.78
C LYS A 27 59.16 -14.42 34.94
N ASN A 28 59.16 -14.98 33.73
CA ASN A 28 57.93 -15.04 32.90
C ASN A 28 57.64 -16.46 32.41
N ASN A 29 56.79 -17.22 33.10
CA ASN A 29 56.07 -18.31 32.41
C ASN A 29 54.76 -18.84 33.03
N SER A 30 54.33 -18.41 34.23
CA SER A 30 53.09 -18.90 34.85
C SER A 30 51.91 -17.90 34.78
N SER A 31 52.16 -16.59 34.87
CA SER A 31 51.10 -15.55 34.85
C SER A 31 50.57 -15.22 33.43
N LEU A 32 51.42 -15.32 32.40
CA LEU A 32 51.03 -15.06 31.01
C LEU A 32 50.13 -16.14 30.42
N LYS A 33 50.26 -17.40 30.88
CA LYS A 33 49.44 -18.53 30.39
C LYS A 33 47.97 -18.40 30.80
N HIS A 34 47.67 -17.94 32.02
CA HIS A 34 46.30 -17.71 32.47
C HIS A 34 45.60 -16.55 31.75
N LYS A 35 46.32 -15.44 31.47
CA LYS A 35 45.76 -14.32 30.67
C LYS A 35 45.51 -14.71 29.20
N PHE A 36 46.40 -15.52 28.61
CA PHE A 36 46.22 -16.02 27.25
C PHE A 36 45.08 -17.05 27.14
N TYR A 37 44.94 -17.92 28.15
CA TYR A 37 43.86 -18.91 28.22
C TYR A 37 42.50 -18.24 28.47
N SER A 38 42.44 -17.24 29.36
CA SER A 38 41.25 -16.44 29.63
C SER A 38 40.80 -15.64 28.40
N ASN A 39 41.71 -14.98 27.67
CA ASN A 39 41.37 -14.25 26.43
C ASN A 39 40.93 -15.18 25.29
N LYS A 40 41.49 -16.39 25.20
CA LYS A 40 41.03 -17.40 24.23
C LYS A 40 39.63 -17.91 24.57
N ILE A 41 39.34 -18.14 25.85
CA ILE A 41 38.00 -18.55 26.31
C ILE A 41 36.99 -17.42 26.09
N LEU A 42 37.32 -16.19 26.48
CA LEU A 42 36.45 -15.02 26.33
C LEU A 42 36.12 -14.75 24.85
N ARG A 43 37.10 -14.88 23.95
CA ARG A 43 36.92 -14.74 22.50
C ARG A 43 35.98 -15.80 21.93
N ASN A 44 36.11 -17.06 22.36
CA ASN A 44 35.25 -18.15 21.88
C ASN A 44 33.81 -17.98 22.38
N ILE A 45 33.62 -17.49 23.61
CA ILE A 45 32.30 -17.18 24.16
C ILE A 45 31.63 -16.03 23.37
N ILE A 46 32.38 -14.96 23.07
CA ILE A 46 31.86 -13.83 22.28
C ILE A 46 31.40 -14.29 20.88
N ILE A 47 32.17 -15.16 20.21
CA ILE A 47 31.80 -15.71 18.89
C ILE A 47 30.51 -16.54 18.98
N ALA A 48 30.36 -17.36 20.02
CA ALA A 48 29.15 -18.16 20.21
C ALA A 48 27.91 -17.29 20.45
N VAL A 49 28.03 -16.23 21.25
CA VAL A 49 26.93 -15.29 21.54
C VAL A 49 26.53 -14.51 20.29
N ILE A 50 27.49 -14.02 19.50
CA ILE A 50 27.20 -13.33 18.22
C ILE A 50 26.53 -14.28 17.23
N GLY A 51 26.99 -15.54 17.14
CA GLY A 51 26.38 -16.55 16.27
C GLY A 51 24.91 -16.80 16.63
N ILE A 52 24.59 -16.98 17.92
CA ILE A 52 23.22 -17.19 18.39
C ILE A 52 22.35 -15.94 18.14
N ALA A 53 22.89 -14.74 18.37
CA ALA A 53 22.19 -13.48 18.16
C ALA A 53 21.82 -13.22 16.69
N ILE A 54 22.53 -13.82 15.73
CA ILE A 54 22.20 -13.76 14.30
C ILE A 54 21.25 -14.91 13.91
N ILE A 55 21.42 -16.11 14.46
CA ILE A 55 20.59 -17.27 14.13
C ILE A 55 19.13 -17.06 14.54
N ILE A 56 18.87 -16.49 15.73
CA ILE A 56 17.49 -16.27 16.22
C ILE A 56 16.66 -15.38 15.27
N PRO A 57 17.10 -14.17 14.87
CA PRO A 57 16.33 -13.33 13.95
C PRO A 57 16.23 -13.95 12.55
N VAL A 58 17.26 -14.66 12.08
CA VAL A 58 17.20 -15.38 10.79
C VAL A 58 16.16 -16.50 10.82
N VAL A 59 16.10 -17.30 11.90
CA VAL A 59 15.09 -18.36 12.06
C VAL A 59 13.68 -17.79 12.21
N GLN A 60 13.52 -16.66 12.91
CA GLN A 60 12.24 -15.97 13.02
C GLN A 60 11.78 -15.40 11.66
N TRP A 61 12.69 -14.86 10.85
CA TRP A 61 12.43 -14.40 9.49
C TRP A 61 11.99 -15.55 8.57
N ILE A 62 12.70 -16.68 8.58
CA ILE A 62 12.37 -17.87 7.78
C ILE A 62 10.99 -18.45 8.17
N ARG A 63 10.65 -18.46 9.46
CA ARG A 63 9.33 -18.92 9.95
C ARG A 63 8.18 -18.03 9.45
N TRP A 64 8.42 -16.73 9.29
CA TRP A 64 7.42 -15.79 8.76
C TRP A 64 7.12 -16.07 7.27
N GLU A 65 8.15 -16.35 6.47
CA GLU A 65 7.97 -16.66 5.04
C GLU A 65 7.14 -17.95 4.81
N GLN A 66 7.34 -18.97 5.64
CA GLN A 66 6.53 -20.19 5.56
C GLN A 66 5.05 -19.93 5.83
N THR A 67 4.75 -19.10 6.83
CA THR A 67 3.37 -18.74 7.18
C THR A 67 2.71 -17.98 6.03
N VAL A 68 3.43 -17.04 5.40
CA VAL A 68 2.93 -16.29 4.24
C VAL A 68 2.66 -17.21 3.04
N SER A 69 3.55 -18.17 2.74
CA SER A 69 3.35 -19.12 1.64
C SER A 69 2.13 -20.03 1.84
N ASN A 70 1.94 -20.56 3.05
CA ASN A 70 0.78 -21.38 3.38
C ASN A 70 -0.54 -20.60 3.30
N LEU A 71 -0.54 -19.34 3.72
CA LEU A 71 -1.71 -18.46 3.60
C LEU A 71 -2.01 -18.13 2.13
N ARG A 72 -0.98 -17.86 1.34
CA ARG A 72 -1.12 -17.60 -0.11
C ARG A 72 -1.66 -18.82 -0.84
N ASN A 73 -1.13 -20.02 -0.59
CA ASN A 73 -1.62 -21.26 -1.19
C ASN A 73 -3.08 -21.54 -0.79
N LYS A 74 -3.44 -21.32 0.49
CA LYS A 74 -4.84 -21.41 0.94
C LYS A 74 -5.72 -20.40 0.21
N GLN A 75 -5.25 -19.15 0.06
CA GLN A 75 -5.97 -18.12 -0.68
C GLN A 75 -6.14 -18.52 -2.15
N GLU A 76 -5.11 -19.00 -2.84
CA GLU A 76 -5.19 -19.47 -4.23
C GLU A 76 -6.16 -20.65 -4.38
N GLN A 77 -6.18 -21.59 -3.43
CA GLN A 77 -7.17 -22.67 -3.41
C GLN A 77 -8.61 -22.16 -3.23
N LEU A 78 -8.81 -21.17 -2.34
CA LEU A 78 -10.12 -20.54 -2.15
C LEU A 78 -10.54 -19.76 -3.41
N VAL A 79 -9.62 -19.01 -4.02
CA VAL A 79 -9.84 -18.30 -5.30
C VAL A 79 -10.24 -19.29 -6.38
N SER A 80 -9.51 -20.39 -6.55
CA SER A 80 -9.84 -21.40 -7.55
C SER A 80 -11.16 -22.11 -7.28
N ARG A 81 -11.52 -22.34 -6.00
CA ARG A 81 -12.78 -23.00 -5.63
C ARG A 81 -13.99 -22.08 -5.81
N PHE A 82 -13.86 -20.82 -5.44
CA PHE A 82 -14.97 -19.87 -5.39
C PHE A 82 -14.98 -18.87 -6.55
N ASP A 83 -13.98 -18.93 -7.44
CA ASP A 83 -13.73 -17.95 -8.50
C ASP A 83 -13.74 -16.50 -7.99
N PHE A 84 -13.36 -16.31 -6.71
CA PHE A 84 -13.43 -15.04 -6.02
C PHE A 84 -12.17 -14.79 -5.21
N ASN A 85 -11.50 -13.67 -5.48
CA ASN A 85 -10.33 -13.24 -4.73
C ASN A 85 -10.65 -12.06 -3.82
N PRO A 86 -10.75 -12.25 -2.49
CA PRO A 86 -11.00 -11.14 -1.58
C PRO A 86 -9.86 -10.11 -1.55
N GLY A 87 -8.65 -10.48 -1.98
CA GLY A 87 -7.52 -9.56 -2.13
C GLY A 87 -7.48 -8.81 -3.46
N ASN A 88 -8.39 -9.10 -4.39
CA ASN A 88 -8.55 -8.41 -5.67
C ASN A 88 -10.03 -8.45 -6.10
N ILE A 89 -10.85 -7.66 -5.40
CA ILE A 89 -12.31 -7.61 -5.65
C ILE A 89 -12.61 -6.87 -6.95
N ILE A 90 -11.90 -5.76 -7.18
CA ILE A 90 -11.91 -4.98 -8.41
C ILE A 90 -10.49 -4.46 -8.62
N SER A 91 -9.99 -4.56 -9.85
CA SER A 91 -8.67 -3.99 -10.18
C SER A 91 -8.73 -2.47 -10.23
N ASP A 92 -7.63 -1.80 -9.89
CA ASP A 92 -7.54 -0.33 -9.99
C ASP A 92 -7.90 0.16 -11.38
N SER A 93 -7.47 -0.54 -12.44
CA SER A 93 -7.82 -0.18 -13.82
C SER A 93 -9.32 -0.23 -14.07
N GLN A 94 -10.05 -1.20 -13.54
CA GLN A 94 -11.51 -1.27 -13.65
C GLN A 94 -12.22 -0.25 -12.75
N PHE A 95 -11.64 0.05 -11.58
CA PHE A 95 -12.20 1.02 -10.66
C PHE A 95 -12.13 2.44 -11.23
N PHE A 96 -11.01 2.79 -11.86
CA PHE A 96 -10.75 4.11 -12.46
C PHE A 96 -11.01 4.16 -13.98
N ASP A 97 -11.64 3.14 -14.56
CA ASP A 97 -12.08 3.15 -15.95
C ASP A 97 -13.33 4.01 -16.12
N ASP A 98 -13.12 5.31 -16.32
CA ASP A 98 -14.18 6.27 -16.62
C ASP A 98 -14.85 6.03 -17.97
N ASN A 99 -14.38 5.09 -18.80
CA ASN A 99 -15.00 4.66 -20.06
C ASN A 99 -15.75 3.32 -19.93
N ALA A 100 -15.89 2.76 -18.72
CA ALA A 100 -16.47 1.43 -18.49
C ALA A 100 -17.94 1.29 -18.96
N MET A 101 -18.66 2.41 -19.06
CA MET A 101 -19.98 2.50 -19.67
C MET A 101 -20.13 3.83 -20.43
N SER A 102 -20.66 3.77 -21.63
CA SER A 102 -21.16 4.93 -22.36
C SER A 102 -22.38 5.54 -21.67
N LYS A 103 -22.69 6.79 -22.03
CA LYS A 103 -23.89 7.49 -21.56
C LYS A 103 -25.16 6.64 -21.74
N ASP A 104 -25.34 6.08 -22.94
CA ASP A 104 -26.53 5.28 -23.27
C ASP A 104 -26.58 3.97 -22.48
N GLU A 105 -25.43 3.34 -22.21
CA GLU A 105 -25.37 2.15 -21.35
C GLU A 105 -25.78 2.45 -19.91
N VAL A 106 -25.40 3.62 -19.36
CA VAL A 106 -25.83 4.05 -18.02
C VAL A 106 -27.35 4.25 -17.98
N HIS A 107 -27.89 4.97 -18.96
CA HIS A 107 -29.34 5.16 -19.12
C HIS A 107 -30.09 3.84 -19.19
N ASN A 108 -29.63 2.94 -20.06
CA ASN A 108 -30.25 1.64 -20.26
C ASN A 108 -30.15 0.77 -19.01
N PHE A 109 -29.03 0.82 -18.28
CA PHE A 109 -28.87 0.10 -17.03
C PHE A 109 -29.88 0.56 -15.98
N ILE A 110 -29.96 1.87 -15.72
CA ILE A 110 -30.88 2.44 -14.72
C ILE A 110 -32.33 2.13 -15.11
N ARG A 111 -32.70 2.28 -16.39
CA ARG A 111 -34.04 1.96 -16.88
C ARG A 111 -34.38 0.47 -16.75
N LYS A 112 -33.42 -0.42 -17.03
CA LYS A 112 -33.60 -1.87 -16.93
C LYS A 112 -33.71 -2.32 -15.47
N LYS A 113 -32.87 -1.79 -14.57
CA LYS A 113 -32.87 -2.16 -13.15
C LYS A 113 -34.05 -1.55 -12.39
N GLY A 114 -34.40 -0.30 -12.69
CA GLY A 114 -35.59 0.39 -12.18
C GLY A 114 -36.87 0.12 -12.98
N ALA A 115 -36.94 -0.96 -13.77
CA ALA A 115 -38.08 -1.24 -14.64
C ALA A 115 -39.41 -1.35 -13.86
N LYS A 116 -39.35 -1.91 -12.64
CA LYS A 116 -40.50 -2.10 -11.74
C LYS A 116 -40.98 -0.80 -11.08
N CYS A 117 -40.16 0.25 -11.06
CA CYS A 117 -40.55 1.54 -10.53
C CYS A 117 -41.40 2.29 -11.55
N THR A 118 -42.65 2.61 -11.22
CA THR A 118 -43.59 3.30 -12.13
C THR A 118 -43.94 4.72 -11.67
N GLY A 119 -43.51 5.11 -10.47
CA GLY A 119 -43.75 6.44 -9.91
C GLY A 119 -42.96 7.56 -10.61
N LYS A 120 -43.29 8.80 -10.24
CA LYS A 120 -42.57 10.00 -10.71
C LYS A 120 -41.19 10.11 -10.07
N ASN A 121 -41.04 9.61 -8.85
CA ASN A 121 -39.81 9.71 -8.06
C ASN A 121 -38.75 8.68 -8.47
N CYS A 122 -39.04 7.77 -9.40
CA CYS A 122 -38.10 6.75 -9.84
C CYS A 122 -36.80 7.34 -10.35
N LEU A 123 -35.66 6.73 -9.99
CA LEU A 123 -34.33 7.18 -10.42
C LEU A 123 -34.25 7.38 -11.95
N LYS A 124 -34.82 6.46 -12.73
CA LYS A 124 -34.86 6.53 -14.20
C LYS A 124 -35.61 7.74 -14.78
N ASN A 125 -36.48 8.37 -13.97
CA ASN A 125 -37.30 9.52 -14.33
C ASN A 125 -36.84 10.80 -13.61
N ALA A 126 -35.85 10.71 -12.73
CA ALA A 126 -35.42 11.82 -11.88
C ALA A 126 -34.55 12.82 -12.65
N TYR A 127 -34.80 14.11 -12.40
CA TYR A 127 -34.07 15.23 -12.98
C TYR A 127 -33.68 16.22 -11.88
N PHE A 128 -32.48 16.76 -11.99
CA PHE A 128 -31.93 17.69 -11.00
C PHE A 128 -31.34 18.92 -11.69
N ASN A 129 -31.36 20.05 -11.00
CA ASN A 129 -30.57 21.21 -11.42
C ASN A 129 -29.18 21.05 -10.81
N THR A 130 -28.17 20.83 -11.66
CA THR A 130 -26.80 20.67 -11.18
C THR A 130 -26.08 22.01 -11.11
N HIS A 131 -25.09 22.10 -10.22
CA HIS A 131 -24.24 23.26 -10.10
C HIS A 131 -22.86 22.98 -10.70
N THR A 132 -22.17 24.04 -11.12
CA THR A 132 -20.82 23.90 -11.65
C THR A 132 -19.88 23.65 -10.48
N ILE A 133 -19.12 22.55 -10.54
CA ILE A 133 -18.09 22.22 -9.56
C ILE A 133 -16.74 22.51 -10.23
N PRO A 134 -15.88 23.38 -9.65
CA PRO A 134 -14.56 23.66 -10.20
C PRO A 134 -13.68 22.41 -10.17
N ALA A 135 -12.67 22.36 -11.03
CA ALA A 135 -11.67 21.30 -11.00
C ALA A 135 -10.79 21.39 -9.75
N ASP A 136 -10.32 20.25 -9.26
CA ASP A 136 -9.37 20.12 -8.17
C ASP A 136 -8.25 19.11 -8.51
N SER A 137 -7.53 18.61 -7.49
CA SER A 137 -6.44 17.65 -7.70
C SER A 137 -6.89 16.24 -8.13
N LEU A 138 -8.16 15.90 -7.97
CA LEU A 138 -8.71 14.56 -8.21
C LEU A 138 -9.70 14.55 -9.38
N CYS A 139 -10.51 15.59 -9.50
CA CYS A 139 -11.58 15.69 -10.49
C CYS A 139 -11.37 16.91 -11.41
N SER A 140 -11.66 16.71 -12.69
CA SER A 140 -11.89 17.80 -13.63
C SER A 140 -13.22 18.52 -13.36
N LYS A 141 -13.40 19.68 -14.00
CA LYS A 141 -14.58 20.54 -13.79
C LYS A 141 -15.87 19.81 -14.17
N TYR A 142 -16.85 19.77 -13.26
CA TYR A 142 -18.22 19.40 -13.59
C TYR A 142 -19.00 20.64 -14.06
N GLN A 143 -19.53 20.61 -15.29
CA GLN A 143 -20.32 21.72 -15.82
C GLN A 143 -21.81 21.57 -15.46
N SER A 144 -22.41 22.63 -14.90
CA SER A 144 -23.85 22.65 -14.57
C SER A 144 -24.75 22.50 -15.79
N VAL A 145 -25.86 21.81 -15.61
CA VAL A 145 -26.97 21.68 -16.57
C VAL A 145 -28.29 21.78 -15.79
N SER A 146 -29.24 22.56 -16.32
CA SER A 146 -30.60 22.60 -15.78
C SER A 146 -31.38 21.35 -16.21
N LYS A 147 -32.19 20.77 -15.32
CA LYS A 147 -32.99 19.56 -15.58
C LYS A 147 -32.13 18.43 -16.17
N GLU A 148 -31.02 18.14 -15.52
CA GLU A 148 -30.14 17.04 -15.89
C GLU A 148 -30.67 15.71 -15.36
N SER A 149 -30.73 14.68 -16.21
CA SER A 149 -31.20 13.36 -15.79
C SER A 149 -30.21 12.70 -14.82
N SER A 150 -30.71 11.90 -13.89
CA SER A 150 -29.86 11.14 -12.94
C SER A 150 -28.74 10.33 -13.63
N ALA A 151 -29.05 9.73 -14.78
CA ALA A 151 -28.10 8.97 -15.58
C ALA A 151 -26.98 9.86 -16.16
N ASP A 152 -27.31 11.08 -16.60
CA ASP A 152 -26.33 12.06 -17.10
C ASP A 152 -25.42 12.53 -15.97
N ILE A 153 -25.97 12.75 -14.78
CA ILE A 153 -25.20 13.10 -13.59
C ILE A 153 -24.19 12.00 -13.26
N ILE A 154 -24.63 10.73 -13.21
CA ILE A 154 -23.74 9.60 -12.93
C ILE A 154 -22.63 9.50 -13.99
N TYR A 155 -22.99 9.60 -15.27
CA TYR A 155 -22.03 9.54 -16.37
C TYR A 155 -21.01 10.69 -16.28
N LYS A 156 -21.45 11.94 -16.10
CA LYS A 156 -20.57 13.10 -16.04
C LYS A 156 -19.73 13.14 -14.77
N SER A 157 -20.26 12.72 -13.62
CA SER A 157 -19.49 12.64 -12.38
C SER A 157 -18.38 11.60 -12.48
N ALA A 158 -18.69 10.42 -13.04
CA ALA A 158 -17.68 9.39 -13.35
C ALA A 158 -16.58 9.94 -14.28
N LYS A 159 -16.97 10.62 -15.36
CA LYS A 159 -16.03 11.27 -16.28
C LYS A 159 -15.18 12.35 -15.63
N ALA A 160 -15.81 13.19 -14.80
CA ALA A 160 -15.12 14.29 -14.15
C ALA A 160 -14.03 13.79 -13.20
N CYS A 161 -14.34 12.75 -12.42
CA CYS A 161 -13.47 12.23 -11.35
C CYS A 161 -12.62 11.02 -11.74
N HIS A 162 -12.66 10.59 -13.01
CA HIS A 162 -11.92 9.43 -13.50
C HIS A 162 -12.25 8.12 -12.75
N ILE A 163 -13.53 7.89 -12.46
CA ILE A 163 -14.02 6.69 -11.76
C ILE A 163 -15.02 5.96 -12.67
N SER A 164 -15.09 4.64 -12.57
CA SER A 164 -16.04 3.83 -13.32
C SER A 164 -17.50 4.12 -12.98
N GLN A 165 -18.32 4.28 -14.02
CA GLN A 165 -19.78 4.40 -13.89
C GLN A 165 -20.37 3.17 -13.20
N ARG A 166 -19.79 1.97 -13.42
CA ARG A 166 -20.23 0.72 -12.78
C ARG A 166 -20.05 0.76 -11.27
N VAL A 167 -18.96 1.38 -10.80
CA VAL A 167 -18.68 1.55 -9.38
C VAL A 167 -19.68 2.52 -8.76
N LEU A 168 -19.92 3.68 -9.38
CA LEU A 168 -20.91 4.64 -8.87
C LEU A 168 -22.32 4.04 -8.80
N LEU A 169 -22.76 3.34 -9.84
CA LEU A 169 -24.05 2.64 -9.85
C LEU A 169 -24.16 1.59 -8.75
N THR A 170 -23.08 0.86 -8.49
CA THR A 170 -23.03 -0.14 -7.40
C THR A 170 -23.10 0.54 -6.03
N MET A 171 -22.38 1.64 -5.83
CA MET A 171 -22.42 2.40 -4.57
C MET A 171 -23.81 2.98 -4.30
N LEU A 172 -24.48 3.56 -5.32
CA LEU A 172 -25.86 4.03 -5.20
C LEU A 172 -26.80 2.89 -4.74
N GLN A 173 -26.62 1.69 -5.29
CA GLN A 173 -27.43 0.55 -4.87
C GLN A 173 -27.08 0.07 -3.46
N LYS A 174 -25.80 0.06 -3.07
CA LYS A 174 -25.37 -0.47 -1.77
C LYS A 174 -25.71 0.45 -0.61
N GLU A 175 -25.51 1.75 -0.79
CA GLU A 175 -25.62 2.72 0.30
C GLU A 175 -27.02 3.34 0.38
N GLN A 176 -27.74 3.44 -0.74
CA GLN A 176 -29.07 4.09 -0.79
C GLN A 176 -30.20 3.16 -1.26
N HIS A 177 -29.88 1.93 -1.68
CA HIS A 177 -30.85 0.97 -2.27
C HIS A 177 -31.58 1.49 -3.52
N LEU A 178 -31.07 2.55 -4.15
CA LEU A 178 -31.84 3.43 -5.03
C LEU A 178 -32.04 2.90 -6.47
N VAL A 179 -31.11 2.12 -7.01
CA VAL A 179 -31.12 1.74 -8.43
C VAL A 179 -32.27 0.79 -8.77
N THR A 180 -32.66 -0.07 -7.84
CA THR A 180 -33.78 -1.01 -8.00
C THR A 180 -35.01 -0.64 -7.19
N ASP A 181 -34.99 0.48 -6.47
CA ASP A 181 -36.12 0.90 -5.63
C ASP A 181 -37.36 1.15 -6.51
N THR A 182 -38.51 0.70 -6.01
CA THR A 182 -39.81 0.89 -6.67
C THR A 182 -40.58 2.10 -6.15
N ASP A 183 -40.21 2.63 -4.98
CA ASP A 183 -40.85 3.79 -4.36
C ASP A 183 -39.83 4.63 -3.57
N PRO A 184 -38.83 5.23 -4.24
CA PRO A 184 -37.80 6.00 -3.57
C PRO A 184 -38.35 7.30 -2.96
N SER A 185 -37.84 7.60 -1.77
CA SER A 185 -38.11 8.82 -1.01
C SER A 185 -37.01 9.86 -1.18
N ASP A 186 -37.30 11.10 -0.80
CA ASP A 186 -36.34 12.21 -0.88
C ASP A 186 -35.07 11.98 -0.05
N PHE A 187 -35.13 11.18 1.03
CA PHE A 187 -33.96 10.87 1.86
C PHE A 187 -32.89 10.05 1.11
N GLN A 188 -33.27 9.38 0.03
CA GLN A 188 -32.36 8.57 -0.77
C GLN A 188 -31.63 9.38 -1.85
N TYR A 189 -31.99 10.65 -2.10
CA TYR A 189 -31.41 11.52 -3.13
C TYR A 189 -30.50 12.60 -2.56
#